data_AF-A0A3C0C4Q0-F1
#
_entry.id   AF-A0A3C0C4Q0-F1
#
_cell.length_a   1.000
_cell.length_b   1.000
_cell.length_c   1.000
_cell.angle_alpha   90.00
_cell.angle_beta   90.00
_cell.angle_gamma   90.00
#
_symmetry.space_group_name_H-M   'P 1'
#
loop_
_entity.id
_entity.type
_entity.pdbx_description
1 polymer ?
#
loop_
_entity_poly.entity_id
_entity_poly.type
_entity_poly.pdbx_seq_one_letter_code
_entity_poly.pdbx_strand_id
1 'polypeptide(L)' 'MYSEKVVDYFMNPRNAGKLEDANAIGEVGNPKCGDVMKIYLKINDKEIIEDIKFETFGC' A
#
# COMPACT_ATOMS: atom_id res chain seq x y z
N MET A 1 2.58 23.86 0.41
CA MET A 1 3.96 23.33 0.31
C MET A 1 3.98 22.00 1.07
N TYR A 2 4.56 20.94 0.50
CA TYR A 2 4.58 19.63 1.16
C TYR A 2 5.51 19.65 2.38
N SER A 3 5.16 18.92 3.43
CA SER A 3 6.04 18.76 4.57
C SER A 3 7.22 17.87 4.20
N GLU A 4 8.34 18.04 4.89
CA GLU A 4 9.52 17.17 4.74
C GLU A 4 9.15 15.68 4.90
N LYS A 5 8.21 15.39 5.81
CA LYS A 5 7.68 14.03 6.02
C LYS A 5 6.98 13.48 4.77
N VAL A 6 6.16 14.28 4.08
CA VAL A 6 5.50 13.83 2.85
C VAL A 6 6.53 13.56 1.76
N VAL A 7 7.53 14.45 1.63
CA VAL A 7 8.61 14.29 0.64
C VAL A 7 9.43 13.03 0.90
N ASP A 8 9.79 12.74 2.16
CA ASP A 8 10.53 11.52 2.53
C ASP A 8 9.78 10.25 2.12
N TYR A 9 8.49 10.15 2.48
CA TYR A 9 7.69 8.97 2.17
C TYR A 9 7.43 8.82 0.66
N PHE A 10 7.39 9.92 -0.08
CA PHE A 10 7.25 9.89 -1.53
C PHE A 10 8.54 9.41 -2.23
N MET A 11 9.70 9.92 -1.80
CA MET A 11 10.99 9.57 -2.41
C MET A 11 11.50 8.19 -1.95
N ASN A 12 11.18 7.80 -0.71
CA ASN A 12 11.59 6.54 -0.09
C ASN A 12 10.37 5.77 0.44
N PRO A 13 9.51 5.26 -0.45
CA PRO A 13 8.28 4.61 -0.04
C PRO A 13 8.58 3.32 0.71
N ARG A 14 8.16 3.30 1.98
CA ARG A 14 8.22 2.10 2.83
C ARG A 14 7.10 1.16 2.38
N ASN A 15 7.37 -0.15 2.30
CA ASN A 15 6.36 -1.16 1.97
C ASN A 15 5.77 -1.07 0.55
N ALA A 16 6.44 -0.40 -0.39
CA ALA A 16 6.01 -0.43 -1.79
C ALA A 16 6.28 -1.80 -2.44
N GLY A 17 5.37 -2.21 -3.32
CA GLY A 17 5.45 -3.40 -4.16
C GLY A 17 4.43 -4.48 -3.77
N LYS A 18 4.64 -5.66 -4.32
CA LYS A 18 3.78 -6.82 -4.12
C LYS A 18 4.31 -7.73 -3.01
N LEU A 19 3.40 -8.29 -2.22
CA LEU A 19 3.66 -9.33 -1.23
C LEU A 19 3.08 -10.65 -1.75
N GLU A 20 3.94 -11.54 -2.24
CA GLU A 20 3.52 -12.76 -2.96
C GLU A 20 2.82 -13.79 -2.06
N ASP A 21 3.14 -13.82 -0.77
CA ASP A 21 2.56 -14.72 0.24
C ASP A 21 1.47 -14.05 1.10
N ALA A 22 0.88 -12.95 0.60
CA ALA A 22 -0.25 -12.30 1.25
C ALA A 22 -1.48 -13.22 1.29
N ASN A 23 -2.19 -13.21 2.43
CA ASN A 23 -3.44 -13.97 2.61
C ASN A 23 -4.68 -13.07 2.73
N ALA A 24 -4.52 -11.76 2.69
CA ALA A 24 -5.60 -10.79 2.54
C ALA A 24 -5.20 -9.68 1.56
N ILE A 25 -6.07 -9.37 0.60
CA ILE A 25 -5.82 -8.39 -0.45
C ILE A 25 -7.05 -7.49 -0.61
N GLY A 26 -6.84 -6.18 -0.58
CA GLY A 26 -7.86 -5.18 -0.84
C GLY A 26 -7.47 -4.30 -2.03
N GLU A 27 -8.42 -4.03 -2.93
CA GLU A 27 -8.20 -3.18 -4.10
C GLU A 27 -9.34 -2.17 -4.21
N VAL A 28 -9.00 -0.90 -4.39
CA VAL A 28 -9.96 0.18 -4.60
C VAL A 28 -9.44 1.13 -5.66
N GLY A 29 -10.33 1.65 -6.49
CA GLY A 29 -9.98 2.64 -7.50
C GLY A 29 -11.01 3.75 -7.59
N ASN A 30 -10.55 4.95 -7.94
CA ASN A 30 -11.40 6.09 -8.25
C ASN A 30 -11.47 6.30 -9.77
N PRO A 31 -12.58 5.94 -10.44
CA PRO A 31 -12.71 6.06 -11.89
C PRO A 31 -12.65 7.51 -12.40
N LYS A 32 -12.82 8.52 -11.54
CA LYS A 32 -12.73 9.93 -11.94
C LYS A 32 -11.30 10.45 -12.03
N CYS A 33 -10.39 9.92 -11.21
CA CYS A 33 -9.00 10.39 -11.12
C CYS A 33 -8.02 9.38 -11.73
N GLY A 34 -8.44 8.12 -11.91
CA GLY A 34 -7.57 7.04 -12.37
C GLY A 34 -6.71 6.44 -11.26
N ASP A 35 -6.85 6.92 -10.03
CA ASP A 35 -6.10 6.41 -8.88
C ASP A 35 -6.58 5.00 -8.53
N VAL A 36 -5.66 4.04 -8.48
CA VAL A 36 -5.91 2.67 -8.06
C VAL A 36 -4.93 2.33 -6.95
N MET A 37 -5.44 1.79 -5.86
CA MET A 37 -4.67 1.35 -4.71
C MET A 37 -4.96 -0.11 -4.42
N LYS A 38 -3.89 -0.88 -4.23
CA LYS A 38 -3.92 -2.28 -3.86
C LYS A 38 -3.07 -2.50 -2.62
N ILE A 39 -3.65 -3.11 -1.60
CA ILE A 39 -3.01 -3.42 -0.32
C ILE A 39 -2.93 -4.93 -0.18
N TYR A 40 -1.76 -5.41 0.21
CA TYR A 40 -1.46 -6.80 0.51
C TYR A 40 -1.14 -6.93 1.99
N LEU A 41 -1.79 -7.85 2.68
CA LEU A 41 -1.55 -8.15 4.09
C LEU A 41 -1.22 -9.64 4.26
N LYS A 42 -0.29 -9.92 5.17
CA LYS A 42 -0.08 -11.24 5.74
C LYS A 42 -0.53 -11.22 7.20
N ILE A 43 -1.60 -11.94 7.50
CA ILE A 43 -2.25 -11.96 8.81
C ILE A 43 -2.14 -13.38 9.38
N ASN A 44 -1.62 -13.53 10.60
CA ASN A 44 -1.52 -14.85 11.23
C ASN A 44 -2.83 -15.29 11.91
N ASP A 45 -2.86 -16.52 12.43
CA ASP A 45 -4.03 -17.11 13.09
C ASP A 45 -4.49 -16.36 14.35
N LYS A 46 -3.68 -15.43 14.87
CA LYS A 46 -4.01 -14.55 16.00
C LYS A 46 -4.52 -13.18 15.55
N GLU A 47 -4.84 -13.03 14.26
CA GLU A 47 -5.30 -11.79 13.64
C GLU A 47 -4.27 -10.64 13.70
N ILE A 48 -2.97 -10.96 13.79
CA ILE A 48 -1.89 -9.97 13.77
C ILE A 48 -1.32 -9.83 12.36
N ILE A 49 -1.17 -8.60 11.88
CA ILE A 49 -0.49 -8.27 10.61
C ILE A 49 1.02 -8.45 10.80
N GLU A 50 1.61 -9.39 10.09
CA GLU A 50 3.05 -9.69 10.12
C GLU A 50 3.83 -8.93 9.05
N ASP A 51 3.21 -8.69 7.90
CA ASP A 51 3.77 -7.88 6.82
C ASP A 51 2.67 -7.19 6.02
N ILE A 52 3.01 -6.07 5.42
CA ILE A 52 2.16 -5.27 4.54
C ILE A 52 2.97 -4.75 3.37
N LYS A 53 2.39 -4.81 2.18
CA LYS A 53 2.85 -4.03 1.04
C LYS A 53 1.70 -3.39 0.29
N PHE A 54 2.02 -2.39 -0.53
CA PHE A 54 1.04 -1.75 -1.38
C PHE A 54 1.58 -1.48 -2.79
N GLU A 55 0.67 -1.50 -3.75
CA GLU A 55 0.88 -0.95 -5.09
C GLU A 55 -0.16 0.13 -5.31
N THR A 56 0.28 1.29 -5.80
CA THR A 56 -0.62 2.38 -6.12
C THR A 56 -0.21 2.98 -7.46
N PHE A 57 -1.21 3.33 -8.27
CA PHE A 57 -1.02 4.08 -9.51
C PHE A 57 -1.93 5.29 -9.43
N GLY A 58 -1.36 6.50 -9.49
CA GLY A 58 -2.11 7.73 -9.19
C GLY A 58 -1.20 8.83 -8.63
N CYS A 59 -1.76 10.00 -8.38
CA CYS A 59 -1.04 11.21 -7.93
C CYS A 59 -1.05 11.38 -6.41
#